data_AF-A0A1S8RWS8-F1
#
_entry.id   AF-A0A1S8RWS8-F1
#
_cell.length_a   1.000
_cell.length_b   1.000
_cell.length_c   1.000
_cell.angle_alpha   90.00
_cell.angle_beta   90.00
_cell.angle_gamma   90.00
#
_symmetry.space_group_name_H-M   'P 1'
#
loop_
_entity.id
_entity.type
_entity.pdbx_description
1 polymer ?
#
loop_
_entity_poly.entity_id
_entity_poly.type
_entity_poly.pdbx_seq_one_letter_code
_entity_poly.pdbx_strand_id
1 'polypeptide(L)'
;MNITGIILKNLRLKKNITLDQLASEINKTFDINITGSMLSKWETGKAAPIYDHLKRLASYYNVTTDFLLGFDQYENLISVDSSANLNKAKPKTRYSKKANKVKTLAKLLENDKITLKDLLIFEDFIRVYISKKSKNLYR
;
A
#
# COMPACT_ATOMS: atom_id res chain seq x y z
N MET A 1 18.71 2.25 2.83
CA MET A 1 17.54 2.71 3.62
C MET A 1 16.52 1.57 3.60
N ASN A 2 15.94 1.17 4.73
CA ASN A 2 14.99 0.05 4.75
C ASN A 2 13.65 0.45 4.13
N ILE A 3 12.98 -0.51 3.47
CA ILE A 3 11.69 -0.23 2.79
C ILE A 3 10.63 0.30 3.76
N THR A 4 10.56 -0.27 4.97
CA THR A 4 9.64 0.16 6.01
C THR A 4 9.86 1.61 6.44
N GLY A 5 11.11 2.04 6.61
CA GLY A 5 11.41 3.43 6.97
C GLY A 5 10.99 4.42 5.90
N ILE A 6 11.21 4.07 4.61
CA ILE A 6 10.77 4.88 3.48
C ILE A 6 9.24 5.02 3.47
N ILE A 7 8.52 3.90 3.66
CA ILE A 7 7.06 3.90 3.68
C ILE A 7 6.52 4.74 4.83
N LEU A 8 7.07 4.58 6.05
CA LEU A 8 6.67 5.37 7.22
C LEU A 8 6.88 6.87 6.98
N LYS A 9 8.04 7.24 6.45
CA LYS A 9 8.34 8.65 6.12
C LYS A 9 7.35 9.21 5.10
N ASN A 10 7.03 8.45 4.06
CA ASN A 10 6.08 8.87 3.04
C ASN A 10 4.67 9.07 3.60
N LEU A 11 4.21 8.14 4.45
CA LEU A 11 2.91 8.26 5.12
C LEU A 11 2.84 9.49 6.03
N ARG A 12 3.91 9.76 6.80
CA ARG A 12 4.01 10.96 7.64
C ARG A 12 3.97 12.25 6.84
N LEU A 13 4.77 12.34 5.77
CA LEU A 13 4.80 13.52 4.90
C LEU A 13 3.47 13.73 4.17
N LYS A 14 2.79 12.66 3.74
CA LYS A 14 1.46 12.74 3.12
C LYS A 14 0.40 13.28 4.08
N LYS A 15 0.51 12.98 5.38
CA LYS A 15 -0.36 13.55 6.44
C LYS A 15 0.07 14.97 6.85
N ASN A 16 1.22 15.45 6.36
CA ASN A 16 1.78 16.78 6.63
C ASN A 16 2.03 17.06 8.12
N ILE A 17 2.58 16.08 8.84
CA ILE A 17 2.88 16.19 10.28
C ILE A 17 4.37 16.00 10.59
N THR A 18 4.81 16.61 11.68
CA THR A 18 6.17 16.44 12.21
C THR A 18 6.34 15.08 12.91
N LEU A 19 7.59 14.69 13.21
CA LEU A 19 7.86 13.48 13.98
C LEU A 19 7.28 13.56 15.40
N ASP A 20 7.33 14.75 16.01
CA ASP A 20 6.81 14.95 17.36
C ASP A 20 5.27 14.94 17.40
N GLN A 21 4.63 15.48 16.37
CA GLN A 21 3.18 15.36 16.18
C GLN A 21 2.77 13.89 16.00
N LEU A 22 3.48 13.15 15.16
CA LEU A 22 3.24 11.71 14.97
C LEU A 22 3.38 10.93 16.27
N ALA A 23 4.44 11.19 17.04
CA ALA A 23 4.65 10.58 18.35
C ALA A 23 3.49 10.89 19.30
N SER A 24 3.11 12.17 19.42
CA SER A 24 2.02 12.62 20.27
C SER A 24 0.68 11.97 19.91
N GLU A 25 0.32 11.98 18.62
CA GLU A 25 -0.94 11.37 18.16
C GLU A 25 -0.99 9.87 18.43
N ILE A 26 0.08 9.13 18.13
CA ILE A 26 0.12 7.67 18.35
C ILE A 26 0.10 7.35 19.85
N ASN A 27 0.90 8.04 20.66
CA ASN A 27 0.94 7.83 22.10
C ASN A 27 -0.43 8.06 22.73
N LYS A 28 -1.12 9.14 22.33
CA LYS A 28 -2.47 9.45 22.80
C LYS A 28 -3.51 8.42 22.35
N THR A 29 -3.38 7.89 21.13
CA THR A 29 -4.37 6.97 20.56
C THR A 29 -4.26 5.57 21.15
N PHE A 30 -3.04 5.14 21.48
CA PHE A 30 -2.75 3.74 21.78
C PHE A 30 -2.20 3.50 23.19
N ASP A 31 -2.05 4.56 23.99
CA ASP A 31 -1.45 4.55 25.33
C ASP A 31 -0.06 3.90 25.33
N ILE A 32 0.85 4.45 24.52
CA ILE A 32 2.23 3.98 24.38
C ILE A 32 3.23 5.14 24.46
N ASN A 33 4.52 4.80 24.57
CA ASN A 33 5.61 5.78 24.67
C ASN A 33 6.59 5.70 23.50
N ILE A 34 6.22 6.27 22.36
CA ILE A 34 7.11 6.47 21.21
C ILE A 34 7.64 7.91 21.23
N THR A 35 8.92 8.10 20.93
CA THR A 35 9.55 9.43 20.81
C THR A 35 9.83 9.80 19.36
N GLY A 36 9.94 11.09 19.05
CA GLY A 36 10.35 11.58 17.73
C GLY A 36 11.71 11.02 17.27
N SER A 37 12.64 10.82 18.22
CA SER A 37 13.94 10.19 17.94
C SER A 37 13.83 8.71 17.54
N MET A 38 12.91 7.95 18.14
CA MET A 38 12.63 6.57 17.73
C MET A 38 12.08 6.53 16.31
N LEU A 39 11.08 7.37 16.01
CA LEU A 39 10.49 7.50 14.67
C LEU A 39 11.55 7.89 13.63
N SER A 40 12.44 8.84 13.96
CA SER A 40 13.55 9.25 13.09
C SER A 40 14.48 8.08 12.75
N LYS A 41 14.85 7.26 13.76
CA LYS A 41 15.67 6.05 13.55
C LYS A 41 14.95 5.03 12.67
N TRP A 42 13.63 4.88 12.80
CA TRP A 42 12.84 3.98 11.96
C TRP A 42 12.74 4.50 10.51
N GLU A 43 12.42 5.78 10.32
CA GLU A 43 12.32 6.40 8.97
C GLU A 43 13.65 6.38 8.21
N THR A 44 14.77 6.49 8.92
CA THR A 44 16.11 6.44 8.32
C THR A 44 16.67 5.03 8.17
N GLY A 45 15.99 4.02 8.72
CA GLY A 45 16.44 2.62 8.74
C GLY A 45 17.62 2.34 9.66
N LYS A 46 17.92 3.24 10.62
CA LYS A 46 18.93 3.03 11.66
C LYS A 46 18.45 2.06 12.75
N ALA A 47 17.14 1.88 12.89
CA ALA A 47 16.51 0.89 13.74
C ALA A 47 15.21 0.40 13.09
N ALA A 48 14.69 -0.73 13.56
CA ALA A 48 13.37 -1.22 13.18
C ALA A 48 12.38 -1.04 14.33
N PRO A 49 11.09 -0.76 14.06
CA PRO A 49 10.06 -0.83 15.08
C PRO A 49 9.89 -2.28 15.54
N ILE A 50 9.67 -2.49 16.84
CA ILE A 50 9.25 -3.79 17.34
C ILE A 50 7.84 -4.12 16.83
N TYR A 51 7.48 -5.39 16.90
CA TYR A 51 6.20 -5.91 16.40
C TYR A 51 4.98 -5.13 16.91
N ASP A 52 4.93 -4.80 18.20
CA ASP A 52 3.80 -4.06 18.79
C ASP A 52 3.69 -2.63 18.22
N HIS A 53 4.82 -1.91 18.09
CA HIS A 53 4.84 -0.59 17.47
C HIS A 53 4.46 -0.64 15.99
N LEU A 54 4.91 -1.66 15.26
CA LEU A 54 4.58 -1.84 13.84
C LEU A 54 3.06 -2.01 13.64
N LYS A 55 2.38 -2.79 14.50
CA LYS A 55 0.91 -2.95 14.46
C LYS A 55 0.17 -1.64 14.70
N ARG A 56 0.63 -0.86 15.67
CA ARG A 56 0.00 0.42 16.02
C ARG A 56 0.22 1.46 14.93
N LEU A 57 1.40 1.49 14.31
CA LEU A 57 1.67 2.31 13.12
C LEU A 57 0.75 1.90 11.97
N ALA A 58 0.59 0.61 11.70
CA ALA A 58 -0.31 0.11 10.67
C ALA A 58 -1.76 0.54 10.92
N SER A 59 -2.23 0.38 12.16
CA SER A 59 -3.57 0.79 12.59
C SER A 59 -3.77 2.31 12.50
N TYR A 60 -2.80 3.11 12.94
CA TYR A 60 -2.83 4.56 12.89
C TYR A 60 -2.97 5.11 11.47
N TYR A 61 -2.25 4.52 10.50
CA TYR A 61 -2.32 4.91 9.09
C TYR A 61 -3.44 4.20 8.33
N ASN A 62 -4.20 3.33 8.99
CA ASN A 62 -5.25 2.50 8.39
C ASN A 62 -4.74 1.67 7.20
N VAL A 63 -3.59 1.02 7.37
CA VAL A 63 -2.92 0.12 6.41
C VAL A 63 -2.60 -1.22 7.06
N THR A 64 -2.22 -2.22 6.27
CA THR A 64 -1.74 -3.51 6.80
C THR A 64 -0.27 -3.43 7.24
N THR A 65 0.14 -4.31 8.15
CA THR A 65 1.57 -4.49 8.46
C THR A 65 2.36 -4.91 7.23
N ASP A 66 1.75 -5.70 6.35
CA ASP A 66 2.35 -6.17 5.11
C ASP A 66 2.69 -5.01 4.17
N PHE A 67 1.82 -4.00 4.10
CA PHE A 67 2.10 -2.77 3.38
C PHE A 67 3.30 -2.05 3.98
N LEU A 68 3.37 -1.88 5.30
CA LEU A 68 4.53 -1.25 5.96
C LEU A 68 5.83 -2.05 5.78
N LEU A 69 5.74 -3.37 5.66
CA LEU A 69 6.88 -4.25 5.39
C LEU A 69 7.26 -4.32 3.91
N GLY A 70 6.45 -3.71 3.03
CA GLY A 70 6.70 -3.69 1.59
C GLY A 70 6.24 -4.94 0.83
N PHE A 71 5.49 -5.84 1.46
CA PHE A 71 4.95 -7.05 0.80
C PHE A 71 3.87 -6.74 -0.24
N ASP A 72 3.26 -5.56 -0.19
CA ASP A 72 2.25 -5.12 -1.16
C ASP A 72 2.87 -4.36 -2.37
N GLN A 73 4.19 -4.15 -2.38
CA GLN A 73 4.90 -3.38 -3.42
C GLN A 73 5.52 -4.26 -4.52
N TYR A 74 4.81 -5.30 -4.97
CA TYR A 74 5.29 -6.21 -6.02
C TYR A 74 5.48 -5.58 -7.42
N GLU A 75 5.25 -4.28 -7.63
CA GLU A 75 5.36 -3.66 -8.96
C GLU A 75 6.35 -2.49 -9.12
N ASN A 76 7.04 -2.00 -8.08
CA ASN A 76 7.90 -0.80 -8.22
C ASN A 76 9.38 -0.98 -7.87
N LEU A 77 9.89 -2.21 -7.70
CA LEU A 77 11.33 -2.46 -7.51
C LEU A 77 12.11 -2.70 -8.81
N ILE A 78 11.52 -2.43 -9.98
CA ILE A 78 12.23 -2.35 -11.26
C ILE A 78 12.22 -0.90 -11.76
N SER A 79 12.89 0.01 -11.05
CA SER A 79 13.28 1.32 -11.59
C SER A 79 14.32 2.04 -10.74
N VAL A 80 15.35 1.33 -10.26
CA VAL A 80 16.62 1.97 -9.93
C VAL A 80 17.75 1.05 -10.40
N ASP A 81 18.14 1.25 -11.65
CA ASP A 81 19.53 1.32 -12.10
C ASP A 81 19.51 1.74 -13.58
N SER A 82 19.38 3.04 -13.84
CA SER A 82 19.54 3.64 -15.16
C SER A 82 21.02 3.69 -15.62
N SER A 83 21.87 2.77 -15.14
CA SER A 83 23.27 2.68 -15.56
C SER A 83 23.81 1.26 -15.51
N ALA A 84 23.14 0.30 -16.15
CA ALA A 84 23.79 -0.92 -16.63
C ALA A 84 22.98 -1.52 -17.79
N ASN A 85 23.49 -1.28 -19.00
CA ASN A 85 23.04 -1.93 -20.22
C ASN A 85 23.49 -3.40 -20.18
N LEU A 86 22.56 -4.34 -19.99
CA LEU A 86 22.76 -5.74 -20.36
C LEU A 86 21.52 -6.30 -21.07
N ASN A 87 21.72 -6.50 -22.35
CA ASN A 87 20.85 -7.19 -23.29
C ASN A 87 20.47 -8.60 -22.83
N LYS A 88 19.22 -8.98 -23.15
CA LYS A 88 18.70 -10.35 -23.39
C LYS A 88 18.76 -11.35 -22.22
N ALA A 89 17.61 -11.49 -21.53
CA ALA A 89 16.96 -12.79 -21.30
C ALA A 89 15.53 -12.56 -20.81
N LYS A 90 14.53 -13.11 -21.53
CA LYS A 90 13.13 -13.12 -21.08
C LYS A 90 13.03 -13.85 -19.73
N PRO A 91 12.55 -13.24 -18.63
CA PRO A 91 12.24 -14.00 -17.44
C PRO A 91 10.83 -14.58 -17.56
N LYS A 92 10.76 -15.91 -17.41
CA LYS A 92 9.53 -16.70 -17.40
C LYS A 92 8.60 -16.18 -16.30
N THR A 93 7.46 -15.64 -16.70
CA THR A 93 6.38 -15.26 -15.79
C THR A 93 5.84 -16.50 -15.08
N ARG A 94 6.09 -16.62 -13.78
CA ARG A 94 5.36 -17.53 -12.89
C ARG A 94 4.20 -16.76 -12.24
N TYR A 95 3.20 -16.36 -13.03
CA TYR A 95 1.89 -16.02 -12.45
C TYR A 95 1.13 -17.31 -12.20
N SER A 96 0.85 -17.59 -10.92
CA SER A 96 -0.07 -18.62 -10.49
C SER A 96 -1.46 -18.35 -11.08
N LYS A 97 -2.00 -19.34 -11.80
CA LYS A 97 -3.38 -19.38 -12.29
C LYS A 97 -4.37 -19.15 -11.13
N LYS A 98 -4.98 -17.96 -11.03
CA LYS A 98 -6.25 -17.78 -10.31
C LYS A 98 -7.20 -16.99 -11.21
N ALA A 99 -8.27 -17.66 -11.62
CA ALA A 99 -9.14 -17.25 -12.70
C ALA A 99 -9.90 -15.92 -12.47
N ASN A 100 -9.82 -15.02 -13.46
CA ASN A 100 -10.88 -14.19 -14.05
C ASN A 100 -11.94 -13.54 -13.12
N LYS A 101 -11.58 -12.45 -12.42
CA LYS A 101 -12.52 -11.54 -11.73
C LYS A 101 -13.66 -11.04 -12.65
N VAL A 102 -13.37 -10.84 -13.93
CA VAL A 102 -14.34 -10.42 -14.98
C VAL A 102 -15.37 -11.52 -15.28
N LYS A 103 -14.96 -12.80 -15.27
CA LYS A 103 -15.87 -13.94 -15.50
C LYS A 103 -16.78 -14.16 -14.28
N THR A 104 -16.29 -13.86 -13.08
CA THR A 104 -17.09 -13.88 -11.84
C THR A 104 -18.17 -12.80 -11.85
N LEU A 105 -17.86 -11.59 -12.34
CA LEU A 105 -18.83 -10.49 -12.48
C LEU A 105 -19.92 -10.80 -13.50
N ALA A 106 -19.56 -11.38 -14.66
CA ALA A 106 -20.54 -11.83 -15.65
C ALA A 106 -21.51 -12.86 -15.06
N LYS A 107 -20.98 -13.84 -14.31
CA LYS A 107 -21.79 -14.87 -13.63
C LYS A 107 -22.69 -14.30 -12.51
N LEU A 108 -22.35 -13.16 -11.92
CA LEU A 108 -23.17 -12.49 -10.90
C LEU A 108 -24.33 -11.71 -11.51
N LEU A 109 -24.17 -11.17 -12.73
CA LEU A 109 -25.23 -10.47 -13.48
C LEU A 109 -26.26 -11.43 -14.08
N GLU A 110 -25.85 -12.66 -14.39
CA GLU A 110 -26.73 -13.73 -14.88
C GLU A 110 -27.61 -14.35 -13.78
N ASN A 111 -27.39 -14.01 -12.50
CA ASN A 111 -28.19 -14.52 -11.39
C ASN A 111 -29.35 -13.58 -11.05
N ASP A 112 -30.55 -14.13 -10.89
CA ASP A 112 -31.79 -13.40 -10.58
C ASP A 112 -31.80 -12.69 -9.20
N LYS A 113 -30.78 -12.90 -8.36
CA LYS A 113 -30.68 -12.35 -6.99
C LYS A 113 -29.31 -11.73 -6.75
N ILE A 114 -29.21 -10.43 -7.04
CA ILE A 114 -28.04 -9.59 -6.73
C ILE A 114 -28.18 -9.05 -5.30
N THR A 115 -27.11 -9.16 -4.50
CA THR A 115 -27.11 -8.66 -3.10
C THR A 115 -26.46 -7.29 -2.97
N LEU A 116 -26.71 -6.58 -1.87
CA LEU A 116 -26.11 -5.27 -1.60
C LEU A 116 -24.56 -5.29 -1.56
N LYS A 117 -23.96 -6.43 -1.18
CA LYS A 117 -22.50 -6.61 -1.19
C LYS A 117 -21.96 -6.68 -2.61
N ASP A 118 -22.72 -7.27 -3.53
CA ASP A 118 -22.35 -7.34 -4.94
C ASP A 118 -22.38 -5.94 -5.57
N LEU A 119 -23.37 -5.11 -5.20
CA LEU A 119 -23.49 -3.72 -5.65
C LEU A 119 -22.28 -2.86 -5.26
N LEU A 120 -21.74 -3.06 -4.06
CA LEU A 120 -20.55 -2.35 -3.57
C LEU A 120 -19.31 -2.69 -4.41
N ILE A 121 -19.17 -3.96 -4.79
CA ILE A 121 -18.07 -4.44 -5.64
C ILE A 121 -18.18 -3.85 -7.06
N PHE A 122 -19.41 -3.71 -7.57
CA PHE A 122 -19.65 -3.02 -8.85
C PHE A 122 -19.31 -1.53 -8.76
N GLU A 123 -19.67 -0.86 -7.68
CA GLU A 123 -19.37 0.55 -7.49
C GLU A 123 -17.86 0.83 -7.48
N ASP A 124 -17.09 0.01 -6.75
CA ASP A 124 -15.63 0.10 -6.73
C ASP A 124 -15.04 -0.13 -8.12
N PHE A 125 -15.57 -1.10 -8.87
CA PHE A 125 -15.11 -1.39 -10.22
C PHE A 125 -15.37 -0.23 -11.19
N ILE A 126 -16.56 0.36 -11.14
CA ILE A 126 -16.94 1.51 -11.96
C ILE A 126 -16.12 2.75 -11.60
N ARG A 127 -15.86 3.01 -10.31
CA ARG A 127 -14.98 4.10 -9.86
C ARG A 127 -13.57 3.98 -10.43
N VAL A 128 -13.02 2.77 -10.40
CA VAL A 128 -11.70 2.48 -11.00
C VAL A 128 -11.70 2.70 -12.51
N TYR A 129 -12.75 2.28 -13.21
CA TYR A 129 -12.85 2.44 -14.66
C TYR A 129 -13.01 3.90 -15.09
N ILE A 130 -13.86 4.67 -14.40
CA ILE A 130 -14.06 6.10 -14.66
C ILE A 130 -12.77 6.89 -14.39
N SER A 131 -12.04 6.56 -13.32
CA SER A 131 -10.74 7.18 -12.98
C SER A 131 -9.68 6.96 -14.07
N LYS A 132 -9.73 5.83 -14.78
CA LYS A 132 -8.85 5.56 -15.93
C LYS A 132 -9.30 6.31 -17.18
N LYS A 133 -10.60 6.49 -17.40
CA LYS A 133 -11.13 7.24 -18.55
C LYS A 133 -10.81 8.75 -18.46
N SER A 134 -10.90 9.36 -17.28
CA SER A 134 -10.60 10.80 -17.09
C SER A 134 -9.13 11.16 -17.32
N LYS A 135 -8.19 10.25 -17.05
CA LYS A 135 -6.76 10.44 -17.39
C LYS A 135 -6.47 10.40 -18.89
N ASN A 136 -7.36 9.84 -19.70
CA ASN A 136 -7.21 9.75 -21.16
C ASN A 136 -7.91 10.88 -21.93
N LEU A 137 -8.56 11.85 -21.27
CA LEU A 137 -9.21 13.00 -21.93
C LEU A 137 -8.28 14.21 -22.15
N TYR A 138 -7.04 14.16 -21.66
CA TYR A 138 -6.03 15.21 -21.83
C TYR A 138 -4.92 14.78 -22.80
N ARG A 139 -5.28 14.09 -23.88
CA ARG A 139 -4.34 13.69 -24.93
C ARG A 139 -4.90 14.02 -26.30
#